data_AF-A0A1M5A8N3-F1
#
_entry.id   AF-A0A1M5A8N3-F1
#
_cell.length_a   1.000
_cell.length_b   1.000
_cell.length_c   1.000
_cell.angle_alpha   90.00
_cell.angle_beta   90.00
_cell.angle_gamma   90.00
#
_symmetry.space_group_name_H-M   'P 1'
#
loop_
_entity.id
_entity.type
_entity.pdbx_description
1 polymer ?
#
loop_
_entity_poly.entity_id
_entity_poly.type
_entity_poly.pdbx_seq_one_letter_code
_entity_poly.pdbx_strand_id
1 'polypeptide(L)'
;MLFKTSLSVALVSVTALFTSTGALAFDDYCTPKLEAYLGNVQKTVDSKYVSERQKDVAQKVLDKVKASRNDTKDCVLIDKLLP
;
A
#
# COMPACT_ATOMS: atom_id res chain seq x y z
N MET A 1 -4.18 -15.54 -59.00
CA MET A 1 -3.80 -14.67 -57.86
C MET A 1 -4.96 -14.74 -56.86
N LEU A 2 -4.90 -15.68 -55.91
CA LEU A 2 -4.72 -15.41 -54.46
C LEU A 2 -5.50 -14.19 -53.94
N PHE A 3 -6.61 -14.43 -53.23
CA PHE A 3 -6.81 -13.85 -51.91
C PHE A 3 -7.59 -14.84 -51.04
N LYS A 4 -6.82 -15.54 -50.19
CA LYS A 4 -7.28 -16.13 -48.94
C LYS A 4 -7.81 -15.02 -48.04
N THR A 5 -8.91 -15.25 -47.36
CA THR A 5 -9.00 -15.11 -45.89
C THR A 5 -10.34 -15.65 -45.42
N SER A 6 -10.27 -16.88 -44.93
CA SER A 6 -11.23 -17.47 -44.01
C SER A 6 -11.02 -16.80 -42.66
N LEU A 7 -12.07 -16.31 -42.00
CA LEU A 7 -12.06 -16.16 -40.54
C LEU A 7 -13.49 -16.25 -40.00
N SER A 8 -13.82 -17.45 -39.55
CA SER A 8 -15.00 -17.78 -38.76
C SER A 8 -15.07 -16.91 -37.51
N VAL A 9 -16.15 -16.13 -37.35
CA VAL A 9 -16.47 -15.46 -36.09
C VAL A 9 -17.17 -16.49 -35.20
N ALA A 10 -16.39 -17.29 -34.50
CA ALA A 10 -16.88 -18.19 -33.47
C ALA A 10 -16.89 -17.46 -32.13
N LEU A 11 -18.07 -17.43 -31.52
CA LEU A 11 -18.36 -17.12 -30.11
C LEU A 11 -17.31 -17.72 -29.16
N VAL A 12 -16.78 -16.90 -28.24
CA VAL A 12 -16.50 -17.31 -26.86
C VAL A 12 -16.77 -16.12 -25.93
N SER A 13 -17.95 -16.18 -25.30
CA SER A 13 -18.24 -15.54 -24.02
C SER A 13 -17.19 -15.91 -22.99
N VAL A 14 -16.70 -14.93 -22.23
CA VAL A 14 -16.25 -15.00 -20.82
C VAL A 14 -15.37 -13.78 -20.59
N THR A 15 -15.82 -12.84 -19.74
CA THR A 15 -14.90 -12.11 -18.86
C THR A 15 -15.69 -11.43 -17.74
N ALA A 16 -15.59 -12.08 -16.58
CA ALA A 16 -15.51 -11.51 -15.25
C ALA A 16 -16.64 -10.56 -14.80
N LEU A 17 -17.66 -11.17 -14.20
CA LEU A 17 -18.32 -10.60 -13.03
C LEU A 17 -17.26 -10.35 -11.96
N PHE A 18 -16.73 -9.13 -11.89
CA PHE A 18 -15.95 -8.70 -10.74
C PHE A 18 -16.89 -8.51 -9.56
N THR A 19 -17.03 -9.59 -8.80
CA THR A 19 -17.45 -9.58 -7.41
C THR A 19 -16.58 -8.59 -6.64
N SER A 20 -17.19 -7.54 -6.10
CA SER A 20 -16.68 -6.95 -4.87
C SER A 20 -17.85 -6.80 -3.92
N THR A 21 -18.00 -7.83 -3.08
CA THR A 21 -18.66 -7.71 -1.78
C THR A 21 -18.00 -6.54 -1.07
N GLY A 22 -18.68 -5.38 -1.10
CA GLY A 22 -18.38 -4.25 -0.22
C GLY A 22 -18.67 -4.68 1.21
N ALA A 23 -17.75 -5.44 1.79
CA ALA A 23 -17.70 -5.70 3.20
C ALA A 23 -17.51 -4.33 3.85
N LEU A 24 -18.56 -3.85 4.50
CA LEU A 24 -18.52 -2.73 5.44
C LEU A 24 -17.57 -3.14 6.57
N ALA A 25 -16.27 -2.89 6.37
CA ALA A 25 -15.25 -3.08 7.39
C ALA A 25 -15.44 -1.97 8.42
N PHE A 26 -15.66 -2.36 9.68
CA PHE A 26 -15.54 -1.48 10.84
C PHE A 26 -14.30 -0.60 10.67
N ASP A 27 -14.51 0.73 10.66
CA ASP A 27 -13.51 1.76 10.40
C ASP A 27 -12.12 1.36 10.90
N ASP A 28 -11.26 0.95 9.98
CA ASP A 28 -9.84 0.79 10.25
C ASP A 28 -9.23 2.20 10.34
N TYR A 29 -9.55 2.89 11.44
CA TYR A 29 -9.12 4.26 11.71
C TYR A 29 -7.60 4.38 11.85
N CYS A 30 -6.94 3.27 12.18
CA CYS A 30 -5.53 3.25 12.49
C CYS A 30 -4.65 3.10 11.25
N THR A 31 -5.04 2.28 10.28
CA THR A 31 -4.28 2.15 9.02
C THR A 31 -4.03 3.49 8.29
N PRO A 32 -5.03 4.36 8.02
CA PRO A 32 -4.79 5.62 7.33
C PRO A 32 -3.95 6.60 8.17
N LYS A 33 -4.08 6.56 9.50
CA LYS A 33 -3.28 7.38 10.41
C LYS A 33 -1.82 6.93 10.45
N LEU A 34 -1.59 5.62 10.43
CA LEU A 34 -0.24 5.04 10.39
C LEU A 34 0.43 5.38 9.06
N GLU A 35 -0.29 5.22 7.95
CA GLU A 35 0.24 5.56 6.61
C GLU A 35 0.55 7.04 6.46
N ALA A 36 -0.30 7.93 6.99
CA ALA A 36 -0.02 9.38 7.00
C ALA A 36 1.26 9.71 7.79
N TYR A 37 1.45 9.08 8.94
CA TYR A 37 2.67 9.25 9.74
C TYR A 37 3.90 8.74 9.00
N LEU A 38 3.86 7.51 8.48
CA LEU A 38 4.96 6.91 7.72
C LEU A 38 5.28 7.74 6.47
N GLY A 39 4.27 8.29 5.79
CA GLY A 39 4.46 9.18 4.65
C GLY A 39 5.25 10.44 5.00
N ASN A 40 5.08 11.01 6.19
CA ASN A 40 5.87 12.15 6.65
C ASN A 40 7.28 11.75 7.07
N VAL A 41 7.45 10.57 7.67
CA VAL A 41 8.76 10.02 7.99
C VAL A 41 9.55 9.75 6.71
N GLN A 42 8.92 9.20 5.67
CA GLN A 42 9.53 8.99 4.36
C GLN A 42 9.98 10.30 3.72
N LYS A 43 9.15 11.36 3.75
CA LYS A 43 9.56 12.70 3.29
C LYS A 43 10.77 13.24 4.05
N THR A 44 10.94 12.87 5.31
CA THR A 44 12.09 13.27 6.13
C THR A 44 13.37 12.57 5.66
N VAL A 45 13.27 11.27 5.34
CA VAL A 45 14.38 10.50 4.73
C VAL A 45 14.77 11.08 3.37
N ASP A 46 13.78 11.38 2.52
CA ASP A 46 14.00 11.86 1.15
C ASP A 46 14.42 13.34 1.08
N SER A 47 14.33 14.08 2.17
CA SER A 47 14.60 15.52 2.20
C SER A 47 16.09 15.83 2.10
N LYS A 48 16.45 16.69 1.14
CA LYS A 48 17.82 17.23 1.03
C LYS A 48 18.17 18.24 2.13
N TYR A 49 17.17 18.71 2.88
CA TYR A 49 17.31 19.78 3.89
C TYR A 49 17.36 19.24 5.33
N VAL A 50 17.26 17.93 5.50
CA VAL A 50 17.29 17.26 6.81
C VAL A 50 18.68 16.67 7.03
N SER A 51 19.18 16.76 8.26
CA SER A 51 20.49 16.21 8.62
C SER A 51 20.52 14.68 8.47
N GLU A 52 21.68 14.13 8.07
CA GLU A 52 21.84 12.67 7.91
C GLU A 52 21.48 11.89 9.19
N ARG A 53 21.74 12.45 10.36
CA ARG A 53 21.34 11.84 11.64
C ARG A 53 19.83 11.73 11.79
N GLN A 54 19.08 12.73 11.37
CA GLN A 54 17.61 12.69 11.40
C GLN A 54 17.06 11.74 10.35
N LYS A 55 17.70 11.62 9.19
CA LYS A 55 17.35 10.62 8.18
C LYS A 55 17.57 9.19 8.68
N ASP A 56 18.69 8.92 9.36
CA ASP A 56 18.97 7.61 9.96
C ASP A 56 17.92 7.22 11.01
N VAL A 57 17.52 8.18 11.86
CA VAL A 57 16.44 7.95 12.83
C VAL A 57 15.10 7.69 12.13
N ALA A 58 14.76 8.48 11.11
CA ALA A 58 13.55 8.30 10.32
C ALA A 58 13.52 6.94 9.61
N GLN A 59 14.65 6.52 9.02
CA GLN A 59 14.78 5.21 8.37
C GLN A 59 14.58 4.07 9.38
N LYS A 60 15.17 4.16 10.58
CA LYS A 60 14.97 3.18 11.65
C LYS A 60 13.51 3.07 12.10
N VAL A 61 12.76 4.18 12.08
CA VAL A 61 11.32 4.15 12.37
C VAL A 61 10.59 3.38 11.27
N LEU A 62 10.84 3.68 9.99
CA LEU A 62 10.24 2.96 8.86
C LEU A 62 10.53 1.45 8.92
N ASP A 63 11.78 1.08 9.20
CA ASP A 63 12.21 -0.32 9.27
C ASP A 63 11.52 -1.05 10.44
N LYS A 64 11.41 -0.40 11.61
CA LYS A 64 10.70 -0.97 12.77
C LYS A 64 9.22 -1.19 12.49
N VAL A 65 8.56 -0.24 11.85
CA VAL A 65 7.14 -0.40 11.49
C VAL A 65 6.98 -1.52 10.49
N LYS A 66 7.79 -1.56 9.44
CA LYS A 66 7.77 -2.63 8.43
C LYS A 66 7.99 -4.01 9.05
N ALA A 67 8.91 -4.13 10.00
CA ALA A 67 9.15 -5.38 10.72
C ALA A 67 7.98 -5.77 11.64
N SER A 68 7.31 -4.80 12.27
CA SER A 68 6.29 -5.06 13.28
C SER A 68 4.86 -5.14 12.73
N ARG A 69 4.59 -4.59 11.54
CA ARG A 69 3.24 -4.53 10.92
C ARG A 69 2.66 -5.90 10.62
N ASN A 70 3.51 -6.90 10.34
CA ASN A 70 3.05 -8.28 10.13
C ASN A 70 2.60 -8.96 11.43
N ASP A 71 3.21 -8.59 12.56
CA ASP A 71 2.99 -9.25 13.85
C ASP A 71 2.02 -8.48 14.76
N THR A 72 1.85 -7.17 14.51
CA THR A 72 1.15 -6.23 15.40
C THR A 72 0.13 -5.42 14.63
N LYS A 73 -1.08 -5.23 15.18
CA LYS A 73 -2.13 -4.39 14.58
C LYS A 73 -1.70 -2.93 14.47
N ASP A 74 -2.09 -2.26 13.39
CA ASP A 74 -1.72 -0.86 13.08
C ASP A 74 -2.07 0.12 14.21
N CYS A 75 -3.16 -0.10 14.97
CA CYS A 75 -3.50 0.73 16.14
C CYS A 75 -2.47 0.66 17.28
N VAL A 76 -1.92 -0.53 17.54
CA VAL A 76 -0.93 -0.74 18.61
C VAL A 76 0.43 -0.18 18.20
N LEU A 77 0.73 -0.22 16.89
CA LEU A 77 1.92 0.42 16.34
C LEU A 77 1.86 1.93 16.49
N ILE A 78 0.70 2.54 16.20
CA ILE A 78 0.48 3.97 16.43
C ILE A 78 0.73 4.36 17.88
N ASP A 79 0.15 3.63 18.84
CA ASP A 79 0.27 3.93 20.27
C ASP A 79 1.72 3.82 20.78
N LYS A 80 2.54 2.97 20.15
CA LYS A 80 3.97 2.85 20.46
C LYS A 80 4.87 3.88 19.77
N LEU A 81 4.42 4.44 18.66
CA LEU A 81 5.19 5.36 17.82
C LEU A 81 4.85 6.83 18.06
N LEU A 82 3.59 7.11 18.39
CA LEU A 82 3.08 8.43 18.71
C LEU A 82 2.92 8.53 20.24
N PRO A 83 3.59 9.48 20.90
CA PRO A 83 3.29 9.80 22.29
C PRO A 83 1.90 10.44 22.45
#